data_AF-A0AAW1TGT2-F1
#
_entry.id   AF-A0AAW1TGT2-F1
#
_cell.length_a   1.000
_cell.length_b   1.000
_cell.length_c   1.000
_cell.angle_alpha   90.00
_cell.angle_beta   90.00
_cell.angle_gamma   90.00
#
_symmetry.space_group_name_H-M   'P 1'
#
loop_
_entity.id
_entity.type
_entity.pdbx_description
1 polymer ?
#
loop_
_entity_poly.entity_id
_entity_poly.type
_entity_poly.pdbx_seq_one_letter_code
_entity_poly.pdbx_strand_id
1 'polypeptide(L)'
;MAPGAPAVSLPNLPGFSVRKPASVDARFPRPQTLKYVAGYAVDENPVLVGDVNQAYQAAALDAQSTSLVSTSGRNSATQADRKLPQWVVNDRKVLRWYGFFQEGVADSPLENFRVRKVILHYYLENDTIEVTEPKQDNSGMPQGAFIKRHELKRSDGSRLHFRDISVGSNLDLYGKLVHITDADAATRTFMQQQSLPQKPAEAYPAGPYDQVAASRIHTTVPPALVDGERPLRLSEMLMGTGRVANQQQFMTNSRKVLRFYCIWDDRQRLFGDRQPFRLHYFLEDDTVEILEEPQSNSGRDAFPIFLRRTPLPKDPTNTRPSPKINRAICYGPGDLRLGTFITVYGRPFYLHDCDEYTRQWYQDNAGFSREQLAPIDVSEPKKQLPVASMPPWNGFGSLEDSAQSCLHLIPKQPVKDFYKLMQKDKIVLRFATCFVETPTHKLSASDRDRRFVLSYFMADDTISIFEPPVKNTGIVGGRYLERRPVHKPEQMQTYTEQDLFAGAKIVVHARTFDLLEADEFTMQFMENNRHIFPQADWEAGFNALKGRAPEMRTALIEADASGTGYLSEDAILVRTRCLWGASGTILPCW
;
A
#
# COMPACT_ATOMS: atom_id res chain seq x y z
N MET A 1 6.99 29.20 48.43
CA MET A 1 5.53 29.37 48.44
C MET A 1 5.19 30.69 47.77
N ALA A 2 4.64 30.64 46.55
CA ALA A 2 4.01 31.79 45.91
C ALA A 2 2.49 31.60 46.05
N PRO A 3 1.74 32.57 46.59
CA PRO A 3 0.29 32.43 46.72
C PRO A 3 -0.36 32.45 45.33
N GLY A 4 -1.11 31.38 45.02
CA GLY A 4 -1.85 31.21 43.77
C GLY A 4 -2.94 32.27 43.61
N ALA A 5 -3.11 32.74 42.38
CA ALA A 5 -4.07 33.76 41.99
C ALA A 5 -5.52 33.41 42.39
N PRO A 6 -6.37 34.42 42.72
CA PRO A 6 -7.77 34.19 43.02
C PRO A 6 -8.51 33.66 41.78
N ALA A 7 -9.30 32.59 41.96
CA ALA A 7 -10.17 32.06 40.91
C ALA A 7 -11.20 33.13 40.49
N VAL A 8 -11.17 33.52 39.22
CA VAL A 8 -12.11 34.48 38.65
C VAL A 8 -13.49 33.82 38.57
N SER A 9 -14.46 34.31 39.35
CA SER A 9 -15.84 33.86 39.27
C SER A 9 -16.52 34.48 38.05
N LEU A 10 -16.86 33.66 37.06
CA LEU A 10 -17.57 34.10 35.86
C LEU A 10 -19.09 34.16 36.12
N PRO A 11 -19.78 35.22 35.66
CA PRO A 11 -21.23 35.31 35.78
C PRO A 11 -21.94 34.28 34.89
N ASN A 12 -23.03 33.71 35.38
CA ASN A 12 -23.78 32.64 34.70
C ASN A 12 -24.74 33.18 33.61
N LEU A 13 -24.24 34.13 32.81
CA LEU A 13 -24.95 34.74 31.69
C LEU A 13 -24.61 34.00 30.38
N PRO A 14 -25.53 33.96 29.41
CA PRO A 14 -25.25 33.40 28.09
C PRO A 14 -24.04 34.08 27.45
N GLY A 15 -22.97 33.33 27.16
CA GLY A 15 -21.73 33.85 26.57
C GLY A 15 -20.48 33.66 27.42
N PHE A 16 -20.62 33.41 28.72
CA PHE A 16 -19.49 33.10 29.63
C PHE A 16 -19.29 31.59 29.86
N SER A 17 -19.86 30.75 28.99
CA SER A 17 -19.70 29.28 29.01
C SER A 17 -19.18 28.75 27.67
N VAL A 18 -18.25 27.79 27.72
CA VAL A 18 -17.71 27.13 26.52
C VAL A 18 -18.67 26.03 26.07
N ARG A 19 -19.24 26.18 24.87
CA ARG A 19 -20.10 25.15 24.27
C ARG A 19 -19.26 24.03 23.68
N LYS A 20 -19.19 22.89 24.38
CA LYS A 20 -18.59 21.67 23.84
C LYS A 20 -19.56 20.96 22.87
N PRO A 21 -19.08 20.40 21.74
CA PRO A 21 -19.92 19.59 20.87
C PRO A 21 -20.33 18.28 21.57
N ALA A 22 -21.61 17.92 21.44
CA ALA A 22 -22.24 16.81 22.17
C ALA A 22 -21.69 15.41 21.84
N SER A 23 -20.78 15.29 20.88
CA SER A 23 -20.15 14.04 20.45
C SER A 23 -18.88 13.67 21.23
N VAL A 24 -18.37 14.56 22.09
CA VAL A 24 -17.01 14.42 22.66
C VAL A 24 -16.99 13.81 24.06
N ASP A 25 -18.10 13.85 24.82
CA ASP A 25 -18.17 13.30 26.19
C ASP A 25 -19.36 12.33 26.36
N ALA A 26 -19.18 11.36 27.27
CA ALA A 26 -19.94 10.13 27.53
C ALA A 26 -21.45 10.08 27.23
N ARG A 27 -21.93 8.87 26.84
CA ARG A 27 -23.34 8.49 26.61
C ARG A 27 -24.28 9.15 27.66
N PHE A 28 -25.39 9.73 27.20
CA PHE A 28 -26.43 10.35 28.04
C PHE A 28 -27.65 9.43 28.20
N PRO A 29 -27.61 8.36 29.02
CA PRO A 29 -28.80 7.57 29.31
C PRO A 29 -29.81 8.40 30.10
N ARG A 30 -31.10 8.25 29.78
CA ARG A 30 -32.20 8.82 30.55
C ARG A 30 -32.75 7.75 31.50
N PRO A 31 -32.35 7.71 32.79
CA PRO A 31 -32.92 6.77 33.73
C PRO A 31 -34.40 7.09 33.97
N GLN A 32 -35.26 6.08 34.01
CA GLN A 32 -36.69 6.22 34.29
C GLN A 32 -36.92 6.34 35.80
N THR A 33 -36.62 7.49 36.37
CA THR A 33 -36.85 7.78 37.80
C THR A 33 -38.32 8.06 38.10
N LEU A 34 -39.09 8.49 37.10
CA LEU A 34 -40.53 8.74 37.21
C LEU A 34 -41.29 7.59 36.52
N LYS A 35 -42.01 6.77 37.28
CA LYS A 35 -42.76 5.62 36.75
C LYS A 35 -44.15 5.50 37.36
N TYR A 36 -45.11 5.01 36.57
CA TYR A 36 -46.44 4.65 37.07
C TYR A 36 -46.47 3.17 37.43
N VAL A 37 -46.76 2.84 38.69
CA VAL A 37 -46.93 1.45 39.14
C VAL A 37 -48.35 1.31 39.69
N ALA A 38 -49.12 0.38 39.13
CA ALA A 38 -50.51 0.11 39.51
C ALA A 38 -51.43 1.37 39.54
N GLY A 39 -51.24 2.31 38.60
CA GLY A 39 -52.10 3.47 38.41
C GLY A 39 -51.71 4.73 39.19
N TYR A 40 -50.65 4.68 40.01
CA TYR A 40 -50.15 5.83 40.77
C TYR A 40 -48.75 6.22 40.32
N ALA A 41 -48.46 7.52 40.29
CA ALA A 41 -47.13 8.05 39.96
C ALA A 41 -46.18 7.83 41.15
N VAL A 42 -45.06 7.16 40.89
CA VAL A 42 -43.99 6.90 41.86
C VAL A 42 -42.71 7.56 41.35
N ASP A 43 -42.09 8.37 42.21
CA ASP A 43 -40.78 8.98 41.96
C ASP A 43 -39.71 8.18 42.73
N GLU A 44 -38.75 7.61 42.01
CA GLU A 44 -37.58 6.96 42.60
C GLU A 44 -36.42 7.98 42.61
N ASN A 45 -36.13 8.52 43.79
CA ASN A 45 -35.00 9.42 44.00
C ASN A 45 -33.68 8.72 43.61
N PRO A 46 -32.89 9.26 42.66
CA PRO A 46 -31.60 8.70 42.35
C PRO A 46 -30.62 8.91 43.50
N VAL A 47 -29.99 7.83 43.96
CA VAL A 47 -28.93 7.88 44.97
C VAL A 47 -27.71 8.60 44.37
N LEU A 48 -27.41 9.78 44.91
CA LEU A 48 -26.14 10.47 44.67
C LEU A 48 -25.02 9.62 45.29
N VAL A 49 -24.13 9.11 44.44
CA VAL A 49 -22.93 8.39 44.88
C VAL A 49 -21.99 9.40 45.56
N GLY A 50 -22.04 9.42 46.88
CA GLY A 50 -21.20 10.25 47.74
C GLY A 50 -21.77 10.28 49.15
N ASP A 51 -21.30 9.33 49.97
CA ASP A 51 -21.31 9.30 51.45
C ASP A 51 -21.88 7.99 52.02
N VAL A 52 -20.97 7.04 52.19
CA VAL A 52 -21.13 5.82 52.96
C VAL A 52 -21.17 6.23 54.44
N ASN A 53 -22.34 6.28 55.10
CA ASN A 53 -22.54 6.09 56.56
C ASN A 53 -23.94 6.46 57.12
N GLN A 54 -25.05 6.22 56.41
CA GLN A 54 -26.40 6.40 56.99
C GLN A 54 -27.36 5.22 56.78
N ALA A 55 -26.84 4.00 56.68
CA ALA A 55 -27.66 2.79 56.57
C ALA A 55 -28.13 2.20 57.92
N TYR A 56 -28.06 2.93 59.03
CA TYR A 56 -28.33 2.37 60.37
C TYR A 56 -29.39 3.06 61.23
N GLN A 57 -30.18 4.02 60.72
CA GLN A 57 -31.16 4.74 61.57
C GLN A 57 -32.59 4.90 61.02
N ALA A 58 -32.96 4.23 59.92
CA ALA A 58 -34.31 4.32 59.34
C ALA A 58 -35.15 3.03 59.52
N ALA A 59 -34.96 2.30 60.62
CA ALA A 59 -35.74 1.11 60.97
C ALA A 59 -36.54 1.23 62.28
N ALA A 60 -36.74 2.44 62.81
CA ALA A 60 -37.27 2.65 64.16
C ALA A 60 -38.46 3.65 64.29
N LEU A 61 -39.08 4.10 63.20
CA LEU A 61 -40.07 5.20 63.28
C LEU A 61 -41.40 4.99 62.53
N ASP A 62 -41.79 3.76 62.20
CA ASP A 62 -43.11 3.48 61.60
C ASP A 62 -44.05 2.66 62.52
N ALA A 63 -43.82 2.76 63.82
CA ALA A 63 -44.69 2.22 64.85
C ALA A 63 -45.26 3.34 65.70
N GLN A 64 -46.24 4.10 65.19
CA GLN A 64 -47.28 4.77 66.00
C GLN A 64 -48.35 5.47 65.14
N SER A 65 -49.62 5.31 65.55
CA SER A 65 -50.89 5.83 65.01
C SER A 65 -51.45 5.05 63.80
N THR A 66 -52.59 4.36 63.86
CA THR A 66 -53.85 4.72 64.55
C THR A 66 -54.65 3.46 64.89
N SER A 67 -55.08 3.39 66.16
CA SER A 67 -55.88 2.34 66.79
C SER A 67 -57.38 2.62 66.74
N LEU A 68 -58.23 1.58 66.59
CA LEU A 68 -59.56 1.51 67.22
C LEU A 68 -59.92 0.05 67.64
N VAL A 69 -59.62 -0.23 68.91
CA VAL A 69 -60.36 -0.96 69.97
C VAL A 69 -61.40 -2.04 69.61
N SER A 70 -61.19 -3.29 70.09
CA SER A 70 -62.01 -3.89 71.18
C SER A 70 -61.43 -5.21 71.74
N THR A 71 -60.81 -5.08 72.92
CA THR A 71 -60.92 -5.90 74.15
C THR A 71 -60.93 -7.45 74.15
N SER A 72 -59.96 -7.97 74.92
CA SER A 72 -60.05 -9.07 75.90
C SER A 72 -59.74 -10.51 75.45
N GLY A 73 -58.68 -11.07 76.03
CA GLY A 73 -58.54 -12.52 76.22
C GLY A 73 -57.11 -13.05 76.19
N ARG A 74 -56.52 -13.25 77.38
CA ARG A 74 -55.30 -14.04 77.61
C ARG A 74 -55.40 -15.42 76.95
N ASN A 75 -54.32 -15.87 76.29
CA ASN A 75 -53.58 -17.09 76.65
C ASN A 75 -52.54 -17.43 75.59
N SER A 76 -51.29 -17.51 76.02
CA SER A 76 -50.19 -18.17 75.33
C SER A 76 -50.51 -19.66 75.22
N ALA A 77 -51.02 -20.07 74.06
CA ALA A 77 -51.09 -21.46 73.65
C ALA A 77 -50.39 -21.55 72.29
N THR A 78 -49.49 -22.52 72.19
CA THR A 78 -48.97 -23.12 70.95
C THR A 78 -49.81 -22.74 69.71
N GLN A 79 -49.25 -21.91 68.83
CA GLN A 79 -49.86 -21.65 67.52
C GLN A 79 -49.65 -22.90 66.66
N ALA A 80 -50.43 -23.93 66.94
CA ALA A 80 -50.74 -24.97 65.99
C ALA A 80 -51.35 -24.25 64.78
N ASP A 81 -50.68 -24.39 63.64
CA ASP A 81 -51.10 -23.83 62.36
C ASP A 81 -52.58 -24.15 62.14
N ARG A 82 -53.45 -23.15 62.26
CA ARG A 82 -54.89 -23.32 61.97
C ARG A 82 -54.96 -23.61 60.48
N LYS A 83 -55.11 -24.89 60.11
CA LYS A 83 -55.38 -25.31 58.72
C LYS A 83 -56.67 -24.63 58.27
N LEU A 84 -56.51 -23.51 57.58
CA LEU A 84 -57.59 -22.81 56.90
C LEU A 84 -58.19 -23.78 55.87
N PRO A 85 -59.52 -23.78 55.68
CA PRO A 85 -60.15 -24.65 54.70
C PRO A 85 -59.67 -24.31 53.28
N GLN A 86 -59.67 -25.30 52.39
CA GLN A 86 -59.10 -25.21 51.03
C GLN A 86 -59.63 -24.00 50.25
N TRP A 87 -60.94 -23.71 50.36
CA TRP A 87 -61.57 -22.58 49.68
C TRP A 87 -61.05 -21.21 50.15
N VAL A 88 -60.54 -21.09 51.38
CA VAL A 88 -59.91 -19.85 51.89
C VAL A 88 -58.45 -19.77 51.49
N VAL A 89 -57.71 -20.88 51.58
CA VAL A 89 -56.25 -20.93 51.27
C VAL A 89 -55.98 -20.69 49.78
N ASN A 90 -56.90 -21.16 48.94
CA ASN A 90 -56.80 -21.11 47.49
C ASN A 90 -57.74 -20.11 46.84
N ASP A 91 -58.31 -19.18 47.62
CA ASP A 91 -59.14 -18.10 47.07
C ASP A 91 -58.36 -17.34 45.99
N ARG A 92 -59.01 -17.13 44.84
CA ARG A 92 -58.47 -16.48 43.63
C ARG A 92 -57.24 -17.14 42.99
N LYS A 93 -56.78 -18.30 43.47
CA LYS A 93 -55.72 -19.07 42.80
C LYS A 93 -56.32 -19.91 41.69
N VAL A 94 -56.03 -19.52 40.45
CA VAL A 94 -56.50 -20.20 39.25
C VAL A 94 -55.29 -20.69 38.47
N LEU A 95 -55.30 -21.98 38.11
CA LEU A 95 -54.32 -22.53 37.20
C LEU A 95 -54.83 -22.42 35.77
N ARG A 96 -54.00 -21.88 34.88
CA ARG A 96 -54.30 -21.65 33.48
C ARG A 96 -53.35 -22.44 32.56
N TRP A 97 -53.93 -23.23 31.67
CA TRP A 97 -53.24 -23.89 30.57
C TRP A 97 -53.77 -23.43 29.22
N TYR A 98 -52.91 -23.55 28.22
CA TYR A 98 -53.20 -23.30 26.83
C TYR A 98 -53.17 -24.60 26.07
N GLY A 99 -54.14 -24.80 25.18
CA GLY A 99 -54.20 -25.98 24.35
C GLY A 99 -54.96 -25.72 23.06
N PHE A 100 -55.09 -26.78 22.26
CA PHE A 100 -55.93 -26.76 21.06
C PHE A 100 -56.59 -28.11 20.86
N PHE A 101 -57.65 -28.15 20.07
CA PHE A 101 -58.17 -29.37 19.48
C PHE A 101 -58.38 -29.17 17.97
N GLN A 102 -58.33 -30.25 17.21
CA GLN A 102 -58.58 -30.23 15.77
C GLN A 102 -60.04 -30.59 15.50
N GLU A 103 -60.68 -29.81 14.64
CA GLU A 103 -62.06 -30.03 14.21
C GLU A 103 -62.08 -30.23 12.70
N GLY A 104 -62.59 -31.38 12.25
CA GLY A 104 -62.75 -31.68 10.82
C GLY A 104 -63.83 -30.81 10.20
N VAL A 105 -63.58 -30.30 8.99
CA VAL A 105 -64.50 -29.42 8.26
C VAL A 105 -64.81 -30.08 6.92
N ALA A 106 -66.08 -30.44 6.71
CA ALA A 106 -66.55 -30.89 5.41
C ALA A 106 -66.92 -29.69 4.51
N ASP A 107 -66.71 -29.82 3.20
CA ASP A 107 -67.20 -28.90 2.16
C ASP A 107 -66.74 -27.42 2.28
N SER A 108 -65.46 -27.19 2.59
CA SER A 108 -64.84 -25.85 2.47
C SER A 108 -63.70 -25.85 1.45
N PRO A 109 -63.65 -24.88 0.50
CA PRO A 109 -62.54 -24.75 -0.43
C PRO A 109 -61.27 -24.16 0.22
N LEU A 110 -61.37 -23.65 1.47
CA LEU A 110 -60.27 -22.98 2.17
C LEU A 110 -59.51 -23.91 3.14
N GLU A 111 -60.19 -24.91 3.71
CA GLU A 111 -59.59 -25.80 4.71
C GLU A 111 -60.33 -27.16 4.80
N ASN A 112 -59.61 -28.22 5.14
CA ASN A 112 -60.17 -29.57 5.41
C ASN A 112 -60.31 -29.84 6.92
N PHE A 113 -59.48 -29.20 7.75
CA PHE A 113 -59.58 -29.22 9.19
C PHE A 113 -59.15 -27.86 9.73
N ARG A 114 -59.69 -27.48 10.90
CA ARG A 114 -59.33 -26.24 11.58
C ARG A 114 -58.79 -26.53 12.98
N VAL A 115 -57.90 -25.66 13.45
CA VAL A 115 -57.30 -25.75 14.79
C VAL A 115 -57.96 -24.73 15.70
N ARG A 116 -58.70 -25.18 16.72
CA ARG A 116 -59.34 -24.29 17.69
C ARG A 116 -58.51 -24.22 18.95
N LYS A 117 -58.05 -23.00 19.27
CA LYS A 117 -57.28 -22.72 20.48
C LYS A 117 -58.24 -22.63 21.67
N VAL A 118 -57.84 -23.19 22.80
CA VAL A 118 -58.62 -23.18 24.04
C VAL A 118 -57.71 -22.82 25.21
N ILE A 119 -58.28 -22.13 26.18
CA ILE A 119 -57.65 -21.78 27.46
C ILE A 119 -58.43 -22.52 28.54
N LEU A 120 -57.73 -23.33 29.31
CA LEU A 120 -58.30 -24.11 30.39
C LEU A 120 -57.96 -23.43 31.72
N HIS A 121 -58.98 -23.08 32.48
CA HIS A 121 -58.88 -22.53 33.83
C HIS A 121 -59.31 -23.58 34.84
N TYR A 122 -58.46 -23.87 35.82
CA TYR A 122 -58.73 -24.76 36.95
C TYR A 122 -58.72 -23.94 38.23
N TYR A 123 -59.83 -23.94 38.95
CA TYR A 123 -59.99 -23.18 40.18
C TYR A 123 -59.62 -24.05 41.38
N LEU A 124 -58.53 -23.70 42.07
CA LEU A 124 -58.00 -24.49 43.22
C LEU A 124 -58.87 -24.41 44.48
N GLU A 125 -59.81 -23.45 44.52
CA GLU A 125 -60.77 -23.25 45.60
C GLU A 125 -61.73 -24.45 45.74
N ASN A 126 -62.23 -24.96 44.61
CA ASN A 126 -63.31 -25.95 44.56
C ASN A 126 -63.13 -27.01 43.46
N ASP A 127 -61.92 -27.14 42.91
CA ASP A 127 -61.56 -28.14 41.89
C ASP A 127 -62.50 -28.15 40.66
N THR A 128 -62.95 -26.96 40.25
CA THR A 128 -63.78 -26.77 39.06
C THR A 128 -62.96 -26.32 37.86
N ILE A 129 -63.41 -26.69 36.67
CA ILE A 129 -62.73 -26.36 35.42
C ILE A 129 -63.66 -25.57 34.52
N GLU A 130 -63.08 -24.58 33.86
CA GLU A 130 -63.72 -23.76 32.84
C GLU A 130 -62.83 -23.76 31.60
N VAL A 131 -63.42 -23.96 30.42
CA VAL A 131 -62.68 -23.90 29.16
C VAL A 131 -63.24 -22.75 28.35
N THR A 132 -62.36 -21.85 27.92
CA THR A 132 -62.71 -20.66 27.15
C THR A 132 -61.90 -20.62 25.87
N GLU A 133 -62.55 -20.35 24.76
CA GLU A 133 -61.86 -20.05 23.50
C GLU A 133 -61.47 -18.57 23.46
N PRO A 134 -60.20 -18.25 23.20
CA PRO A 134 -59.78 -16.87 23.00
C PRO A 134 -60.46 -16.32 21.73
N LYS A 135 -60.84 -15.05 21.78
CA LYS A 135 -61.42 -14.37 20.62
C LYS A 135 -60.35 -14.17 19.55
N GLN A 136 -60.59 -14.67 18.35
CA GLN A 136 -59.74 -14.49 17.16
C GLN A 136 -60.50 -13.64 16.15
N ASP A 137 -59.93 -12.48 15.82
CA ASP A 137 -60.50 -11.54 14.85
C ASP A 137 -60.73 -12.22 13.49
N ASN A 138 -61.85 -11.89 12.85
CA ASN A 138 -62.24 -12.41 11.53
C ASN A 138 -62.35 -13.95 11.41
N SER A 139 -62.48 -14.67 12.52
CA SER A 139 -62.65 -16.14 12.52
C SER A 139 -64.06 -16.58 12.07
N GLY A 140 -65.06 -15.71 12.19
CA GLY A 140 -66.44 -16.00 11.77
C GLY A 140 -67.21 -17.02 12.63
N MET A 141 -66.57 -17.58 13.66
CA MET A 141 -67.17 -18.55 14.59
C MET A 141 -67.65 -17.88 15.88
N PRO A 142 -68.70 -18.40 16.54
CA PRO A 142 -69.04 -18.00 17.90
C PRO A 142 -67.92 -18.44 18.85
N GLN A 143 -67.26 -17.46 19.47
CA GLN A 143 -66.12 -17.65 20.39
C GLN A 143 -66.49 -17.21 21.81
N GLY A 144 -65.79 -17.75 22.82
CA GLY A 144 -65.99 -17.41 24.22
C GLY A 144 -66.02 -18.65 25.11
N ALA A 145 -66.95 -18.70 26.08
CA ALA A 145 -67.05 -19.84 27.00
C ALA A 145 -67.40 -21.13 26.24
N PHE A 146 -66.47 -22.09 26.23
CA PHE A 146 -66.61 -23.39 25.56
C PHE A 146 -67.20 -24.43 26.52
N ILE A 147 -66.70 -24.45 27.76
CA ILE A 147 -67.22 -25.25 28.86
C ILE A 147 -67.39 -24.30 30.06
N LYS A 148 -68.62 -24.17 30.56
CA LYS A 148 -68.92 -23.36 31.76
C LYS A 148 -68.20 -23.92 32.98
N ARG A 149 -67.86 -23.09 33.98
CA ARG A 149 -67.22 -23.51 35.22
C ARG A 149 -68.06 -24.57 35.96
N HIS A 150 -67.57 -25.80 36.05
CA HIS A 150 -68.12 -26.86 36.90
C HIS A 150 -67.10 -28.00 37.09
N GLU A 151 -67.45 -28.99 37.90
CA GLU A 151 -66.60 -30.17 38.13
C GLU A 151 -66.64 -31.11 36.91
N LEU A 152 -65.49 -31.30 36.24
CA LEU A 152 -65.36 -32.19 35.09
C LEU A 152 -64.98 -33.61 35.54
N LYS A 153 -65.66 -34.60 34.97
CA LYS A 153 -65.36 -36.03 35.16
C LYS A 153 -64.72 -36.59 33.89
N ARG A 154 -63.74 -37.48 34.05
CA ARG A 154 -63.13 -38.25 32.96
C ARG A 154 -64.17 -39.22 32.37
N SER A 155 -63.90 -39.75 31.17
CA SER A 155 -64.66 -40.86 30.56
C SER A 155 -64.79 -42.10 31.45
N ASP A 156 -63.84 -42.29 32.38
CA ASP A 156 -63.80 -43.36 33.40
C ASP A 156 -64.56 -43.02 34.70
N GLY A 157 -65.26 -41.87 34.76
CA GLY A 157 -66.06 -41.44 35.92
C GLY A 157 -65.28 -40.86 37.09
N SER A 158 -63.93 -40.90 37.07
CA SER A 158 -63.05 -40.25 38.04
C SER A 158 -63.03 -38.71 37.89
N ARG A 159 -62.85 -38.00 39.00
CA ARG A 159 -62.74 -36.53 39.03
C ARG A 159 -61.43 -36.09 38.38
N LEU A 160 -61.49 -35.07 37.52
CA LEU A 160 -60.29 -34.50 36.91
C LEU A 160 -59.60 -33.55 37.89
N HIS A 161 -58.37 -33.88 38.27
CA HIS A 161 -57.58 -33.10 39.23
C HIS A 161 -56.42 -32.38 38.52
N PHE A 162 -55.93 -31.28 39.09
CA PHE A 162 -54.85 -30.49 38.45
C PHE A 162 -53.59 -31.30 38.13
N ARG A 163 -53.29 -32.34 38.92
CA ARG A 163 -52.13 -33.24 38.74
C ARG A 163 -52.19 -34.05 37.45
N ASP A 164 -53.37 -34.22 36.88
CA ASP A 164 -53.58 -34.99 35.65
C ASP A 164 -53.38 -34.13 34.39
N ILE A 165 -53.14 -32.83 34.55
CA ILE A 165 -52.96 -31.87 33.45
C ILE A 165 -51.49 -31.50 33.35
N SER A 166 -50.85 -31.96 32.28
CA SER A 166 -49.45 -31.65 31.95
C SER A 166 -49.29 -31.16 30.52
N VAL A 167 -48.29 -30.31 30.30
CA VAL A 167 -47.92 -29.81 28.97
C VAL A 167 -47.42 -30.97 28.10
N GLY A 168 -47.96 -31.08 26.89
CA GLY A 168 -47.69 -32.14 25.92
C GLY A 168 -48.60 -33.37 26.05
N SER A 169 -49.55 -33.37 27.00
CA SER A 169 -50.52 -34.47 27.18
C SER A 169 -51.87 -34.15 26.54
N ASN A 170 -52.55 -35.21 26.11
CA ASN A 170 -53.90 -35.16 25.54
C ASN A 170 -54.94 -35.36 26.64
N LEU A 171 -55.88 -34.43 26.76
CA LEU A 171 -56.95 -34.42 27.75
C LEU A 171 -58.30 -34.58 27.04
N ASP A 172 -59.04 -35.63 27.36
CA ASP A 172 -60.39 -35.83 26.86
C ASP A 172 -61.41 -35.05 27.70
N LEU A 173 -62.05 -34.06 27.08
CA LEU A 173 -63.07 -33.21 27.66
C LEU A 173 -64.37 -33.36 26.85
N TYR A 174 -65.37 -34.03 27.42
CA TYR A 174 -66.67 -34.26 26.75
C TYR A 174 -66.56 -34.85 25.33
N GLY A 175 -65.66 -35.82 25.13
CA GLY A 175 -65.46 -36.48 23.84
C GLY A 175 -64.63 -35.66 22.84
N LYS A 176 -64.02 -34.55 23.29
CA LYS A 176 -63.06 -33.77 22.53
C LYS A 176 -61.67 -33.93 23.13
N LEU A 177 -60.73 -34.36 22.30
CA LEU A 177 -59.34 -34.53 22.69
C LEU A 177 -58.59 -33.20 22.55
N VAL A 178 -58.35 -32.56 23.69
CA VAL A 178 -57.62 -31.28 23.80
C VAL A 178 -56.15 -31.56 24.08
N HIS A 179 -55.27 -31.08 23.22
CA HIS A 179 -53.83 -31.15 23.42
C HIS A 179 -53.33 -29.91 24.15
N ILE A 180 -52.65 -30.09 25.29
CA ILE A 180 -52.12 -28.98 26.10
C ILE A 180 -50.75 -28.57 25.57
N THR A 181 -50.62 -27.35 25.05
CA THR A 181 -49.39 -26.83 24.43
C THR A 181 -48.53 -26.01 25.38
N ASP A 182 -49.16 -25.25 26.29
CA ASP A 182 -48.43 -24.37 27.19
C ASP A 182 -49.15 -24.24 28.55
N ALA A 183 -48.40 -23.83 29.57
CA ALA A 183 -48.87 -23.59 30.92
C ALA A 183 -48.43 -22.19 31.34
N ASP A 184 -49.33 -21.42 31.95
CA ASP A 184 -49.06 -20.05 32.38
C ASP A 184 -47.92 -19.97 33.41
N ALA A 185 -47.22 -18.84 33.50
CA ALA A 185 -46.05 -18.70 34.37
C ALA A 185 -46.38 -19.04 35.85
N ALA A 186 -47.53 -18.57 36.35
CA ALA A 186 -48.00 -18.89 37.70
C ALA A 186 -48.27 -20.39 37.90
N THR A 187 -48.79 -21.07 36.88
CA THR A 187 -49.01 -22.53 36.95
C THR A 187 -47.73 -23.32 36.93
N ARG A 188 -46.73 -22.88 36.16
CA ARG A 188 -45.41 -23.53 36.11
C ARG A 188 -44.74 -23.48 37.48
N THR A 189 -44.77 -22.32 38.14
CA THR A 189 -44.24 -22.16 39.50
C THR A 189 -45.02 -23.01 40.52
N PHE A 190 -46.35 -23.02 40.44
CA PHE A 190 -47.19 -23.82 41.34
C PHE A 190 -46.96 -25.33 41.17
N MET A 191 -46.90 -25.80 39.92
CA MET A 191 -46.64 -27.20 39.59
C MET A 191 -45.23 -27.64 40.02
N GLN A 192 -44.23 -26.75 39.89
CA GLN A 192 -42.89 -26.98 40.41
C GLN A 192 -42.86 -27.11 41.94
N GLN A 193 -43.63 -26.28 42.66
CA GLN A 193 -43.79 -26.40 44.13
C GLN A 193 -44.49 -27.70 44.54
N GLN A 194 -45.37 -28.24 43.70
CA GLN A 194 -46.06 -29.53 43.90
C GLN A 194 -45.26 -30.73 43.34
N SER A 195 -43.95 -30.56 43.12
CA SER A 195 -43.01 -31.56 42.59
C SER A 195 -43.36 -32.17 41.22
N LEU A 196 -44.07 -31.42 40.37
CA LEU A 196 -44.48 -31.82 39.01
C LEU A 196 -43.98 -30.80 37.98
N PRO A 197 -42.70 -30.85 37.54
CA PRO A 197 -42.20 -29.90 36.55
C PRO A 197 -42.88 -30.09 35.19
N GLN A 198 -43.34 -28.99 34.60
CA GLN A 198 -44.01 -28.98 33.29
C GLN A 198 -43.01 -28.93 32.14
N LYS A 199 -43.32 -29.57 31.00
CA LYS A 199 -42.52 -29.50 29.77
C LYS A 199 -42.45 -28.06 29.20
N PRO A 200 -41.43 -27.73 28.38
CA PRO A 200 -41.38 -26.45 27.67
C PRO A 200 -42.60 -26.28 26.74
N ALA A 201 -42.93 -25.03 26.39
CA ALA A 201 -44.07 -24.71 25.54
C ALA A 201 -43.92 -25.30 24.13
N GLU A 202 -44.97 -25.95 23.63
CA GLU A 202 -45.05 -26.49 22.29
C GLU A 202 -45.76 -25.51 21.34
N ALA A 203 -45.31 -25.45 20.09
CA ALA A 203 -45.94 -24.59 19.08
C ALA A 203 -47.30 -25.17 18.66
N TYR A 204 -48.30 -24.30 18.45
CA TYR A 204 -49.56 -24.70 17.84
C TYR A 204 -49.33 -25.22 16.42
N PRO A 205 -50.02 -26.29 15.99
CA PRO A 205 -49.96 -26.71 14.60
C PRO A 205 -50.59 -25.65 13.70
N ALA A 206 -49.93 -25.34 12.59
CA ALA A 206 -50.46 -24.42 11.60
C ALA A 206 -51.66 -25.07 10.88
N GLY A 207 -52.83 -24.43 10.95
CA GLY A 207 -54.00 -24.86 10.18
C GLY A 207 -53.85 -24.53 8.69
N PRO A 208 -54.52 -25.27 7.78
CA PRO A 208 -54.60 -24.91 6.36
C PRO A 208 -55.10 -23.48 6.14
N TYR A 209 -56.08 -23.04 6.94
CA TYR A 209 -56.59 -21.66 6.89
C TYR A 209 -55.57 -20.61 7.29
N ASP A 210 -54.71 -20.87 8.28
CA ASP A 210 -53.69 -19.91 8.74
C ASP A 210 -52.64 -19.63 7.64
N GLN A 211 -52.33 -20.64 6.81
CA GLN A 211 -51.44 -20.49 5.66
C GLN A 211 -52.07 -19.62 4.56
N VAL A 212 -53.36 -19.86 4.27
CA VAL A 212 -54.12 -19.04 3.31
C VAL A 212 -54.29 -17.61 3.84
N ALA A 213 -54.57 -17.44 5.13
CA ALA A 213 -54.67 -16.14 5.78
C ALA A 213 -53.34 -15.37 5.72
N ALA A 214 -52.20 -16.02 5.99
CA ALA A 214 -50.88 -15.41 5.84
C ALA A 214 -50.61 -14.92 4.41
N SER A 215 -51.01 -15.68 3.39
CA SER A 215 -50.90 -15.25 1.99
C SER A 215 -51.81 -14.05 1.64
N ARG A 216 -52.97 -13.92 2.30
CA ARG A 216 -53.96 -12.85 2.08
C ARG A 216 -53.69 -11.59 2.93
N ILE A 217 -53.06 -11.71 4.09
CA ILE A 217 -52.65 -10.55 4.91
C ILE A 217 -51.62 -9.69 4.16
N HIS A 218 -50.83 -10.28 3.25
CA HIS A 218 -49.98 -9.53 2.31
C HIS A 218 -50.73 -8.70 1.25
N THR A 219 -52.08 -8.73 1.22
CA THR A 219 -52.87 -7.90 0.29
C THR A 219 -53.60 -6.73 0.95
N THR A 220 -53.83 -6.72 2.27
CA THR A 220 -54.50 -5.58 2.95
C THR A 220 -53.52 -4.46 3.32
N VAL A 221 -52.24 -4.79 3.47
CA VAL A 221 -51.18 -3.82 3.26
C VAL A 221 -50.76 -4.03 1.81
N PRO A 222 -50.98 -3.07 0.88
CA PRO A 222 -50.45 -3.23 -0.46
C PRO A 222 -48.94 -3.54 -0.35
N PRO A 223 -48.40 -4.52 -1.09
CA PRO A 223 -46.95 -4.79 -1.13
C PRO A 223 -46.12 -3.54 -1.52
N ALA A 224 -46.79 -2.48 -1.97
CA ALA A 224 -46.23 -1.15 -2.20
C ALA A 224 -45.64 -0.46 -0.94
N LEU A 225 -45.89 -0.95 0.28
CA LEU A 225 -45.29 -0.39 1.50
C LEU A 225 -44.12 -1.23 2.07
N VAL A 226 -43.88 -2.44 1.55
CA VAL A 226 -42.73 -3.26 1.98
C VAL A 226 -41.59 -3.20 0.96
N ASP A 227 -41.90 -3.08 -0.34
CA ASP A 227 -40.92 -2.72 -1.39
C ASP A 227 -41.20 -1.30 -1.90
N GLY A 228 -40.96 -0.31 -1.05
CA GLY A 228 -41.39 1.07 -1.19
C GLY A 228 -40.73 1.93 -2.29
N GLU A 229 -40.57 1.47 -3.54
CA GLU A 229 -39.90 2.30 -4.55
C GLU A 229 -40.48 2.34 -5.98
N ARG A 230 -41.32 1.40 -6.42
CA ARG A 230 -41.58 1.27 -7.87
C ARG A 230 -42.80 2.02 -8.43
N PRO A 231 -44.01 1.96 -7.84
CA PRO A 231 -45.16 2.68 -8.41
C PRO A 231 -45.19 4.17 -8.05
N LEU A 232 -44.57 4.58 -6.94
CA LEU A 232 -44.59 5.97 -6.49
C LEU A 232 -43.62 6.87 -7.27
N ARG A 233 -42.43 6.38 -7.66
CA ARG A 233 -41.44 7.21 -8.38
C ARG A 233 -41.92 7.70 -9.75
N LEU A 234 -42.68 6.88 -10.48
CA LEU A 234 -43.25 7.29 -11.76
C LEU A 234 -44.35 8.34 -11.56
N SER A 235 -45.20 8.14 -10.55
CA SER A 235 -46.25 9.10 -10.16
C SER A 235 -45.64 10.43 -9.70
N GLU A 236 -44.61 10.40 -8.84
CA GLU A 236 -43.86 11.58 -8.39
C GLU A 236 -43.19 12.31 -9.56
N MET A 237 -42.57 11.58 -10.49
CA MET A 237 -41.94 12.18 -11.68
C MET A 237 -42.99 12.85 -12.59
N LEU A 238 -44.15 12.22 -12.78
CA LEU A 238 -45.26 12.78 -13.55
C LEU A 238 -45.88 14.00 -12.85
N MET A 239 -45.86 14.03 -11.52
CA MET A 239 -46.26 15.16 -10.67
C MET A 239 -45.15 16.20 -10.46
N GLY A 240 -43.98 16.03 -11.09
CA GLY A 240 -42.87 16.99 -11.05
C GLY A 240 -42.01 16.97 -9.78
N THR A 241 -42.21 16.03 -8.86
CA THR A 241 -41.49 15.91 -7.58
C THR A 241 -40.47 14.77 -7.58
N GLY A 242 -39.62 14.70 -8.62
CA GLY A 242 -38.59 13.67 -8.71
C GLY A 242 -37.44 13.90 -7.73
N ARG A 243 -37.17 12.95 -6.83
CA ARG A 243 -35.96 12.96 -5.99
C ARG A 243 -34.72 12.63 -6.81
N VAL A 244 -33.67 13.44 -6.69
CA VAL A 244 -32.38 13.20 -7.34
C VAL A 244 -31.52 12.31 -6.44
N ALA A 245 -31.41 11.03 -6.78
CA ALA A 245 -30.71 10.02 -5.97
C ALA A 245 -29.21 10.30 -5.74
N ASN A 246 -28.58 11.19 -6.53
CA ASN A 246 -27.13 11.38 -6.53
C ASN A 246 -26.68 12.74 -5.96
N GLN A 247 -27.60 13.54 -5.39
CA GLN A 247 -27.26 14.88 -4.93
C GLN A 247 -26.16 14.87 -3.85
N GLN A 248 -26.18 13.89 -2.96
CA GLN A 248 -25.17 13.77 -1.90
C GLN A 248 -23.77 13.48 -2.46
N GLN A 249 -23.66 12.56 -3.42
CA GLN A 249 -22.40 12.23 -4.09
C GLN A 249 -21.84 13.43 -4.85
N PHE A 250 -22.71 14.15 -5.57
CA PHE A 250 -22.32 15.39 -6.24
C PHE A 250 -21.80 16.43 -5.24
N MET A 251 -22.50 16.64 -4.12
CA MET A 251 -22.10 17.65 -3.13
C MET A 251 -20.78 17.33 -2.43
N THR A 252 -20.49 16.06 -2.14
CA THR A 252 -19.24 15.66 -1.46
C THR A 252 -18.04 15.60 -2.39
N ASN A 253 -18.26 15.25 -3.65
CA ASN A 253 -17.21 14.97 -4.62
C ASN A 253 -17.16 15.96 -5.80
N SER A 254 -17.91 17.05 -5.74
CA SER A 254 -17.88 18.08 -6.78
C SER A 254 -16.45 18.52 -7.07
N ARG A 255 -16.10 18.59 -8.36
CA ARG A 255 -14.77 18.99 -8.87
C ARG A 255 -13.61 18.08 -8.46
N LYS A 256 -13.87 16.92 -7.86
CA LYS A 256 -12.84 15.90 -7.59
C LYS A 256 -12.76 14.95 -8.79
N VAL A 257 -11.64 15.01 -9.51
CA VAL A 257 -11.41 14.22 -10.72
C VAL A 257 -10.13 13.42 -10.56
N LEU A 258 -10.21 12.11 -10.80
CA LEU A 258 -9.03 11.28 -10.87
C LEU A 258 -8.47 11.29 -12.29
N ARG A 259 -7.27 11.84 -12.47
CA ARG A 259 -6.55 11.90 -13.74
C ARG A 259 -5.49 10.81 -13.83
N PHE A 260 -5.57 10.03 -14.90
CA PHE A 260 -4.58 9.02 -15.27
C PHE A 260 -4.01 9.29 -16.66
N TYR A 261 -2.79 8.81 -16.87
CA TYR A 261 -2.15 8.75 -18.17
C TYR A 261 -2.18 7.31 -18.66
N CYS A 262 -2.74 7.13 -19.84
CA CYS A 262 -2.90 5.83 -20.47
C CYS A 262 -2.26 5.81 -21.85
N ILE A 263 -1.83 4.62 -22.25
CA ILE A 263 -1.32 4.36 -23.59
C ILE A 263 -2.20 3.30 -24.22
N TRP A 264 -2.67 3.55 -25.43
CA TRP A 264 -3.30 2.55 -26.26
C TRP A 264 -2.29 2.09 -27.32
N ASP A 265 -1.98 0.79 -27.32
CA ASP A 265 -1.08 0.18 -28.30
C ASP A 265 -1.91 -0.59 -29.33
N ASP A 266 -2.07 -0.02 -30.53
CA ASP A 266 -2.76 -0.67 -31.67
C ASP A 266 -1.75 -1.18 -32.72
N ARG A 267 -0.45 -1.25 -32.42
CA ARG A 267 0.61 -1.59 -33.41
C ARG A 267 0.49 -2.97 -34.04
N GLN A 268 -0.33 -3.86 -33.46
CA GLN A 268 -0.63 -5.17 -34.06
C GLN A 268 -1.47 -5.04 -35.34
N ARG A 269 -2.17 -3.92 -35.52
CA ARG A 269 -2.97 -3.63 -36.70
C ARG A 269 -2.12 -3.02 -37.80
N LEU A 270 -2.48 -3.27 -39.07
CA LEU A 270 -1.72 -2.84 -40.26
C LEU A 270 -1.34 -1.34 -40.30
N PHE A 271 -2.19 -0.47 -39.76
CA PHE A 271 -1.98 0.98 -39.69
C PHE A 271 -2.05 1.51 -38.26
N GLY A 272 -1.97 0.62 -37.26
CA GLY A 272 -2.08 1.02 -35.88
C GLY A 272 -0.76 1.57 -35.36
N ASP A 273 -0.86 2.56 -34.48
CA ASP A 273 0.26 3.17 -33.77
C ASP A 273 0.01 3.04 -32.26
N ARG A 274 1.01 3.48 -31.50
CA ARG A 274 0.92 3.58 -30.05
C ARG A 274 0.67 5.02 -29.68
N GLN A 275 -0.39 5.29 -28.91
CA GLN A 275 -0.85 6.64 -28.64
C GLN A 275 -1.05 6.92 -27.14
N PRO A 276 -0.62 8.09 -26.63
CA PRO A 276 -0.92 8.53 -25.28
C PRO A 276 -2.30 9.21 -25.20
N PHE A 277 -3.00 8.94 -24.11
CA PHE A 277 -4.31 9.49 -23.77
C PHE A 277 -4.32 9.90 -22.30
N ARG A 278 -5.25 10.78 -21.95
CA ARG A 278 -5.55 11.16 -20.57
C ARG A 278 -6.94 10.66 -20.21
N LEU A 279 -7.05 9.91 -19.13
CA LEU A 279 -8.31 9.41 -18.60
C LEU A 279 -8.71 10.26 -17.38
N HIS A 280 -9.94 10.76 -17.38
CA HIS A 280 -10.53 11.49 -16.27
C HIS A 280 -11.70 10.70 -15.70
N TYR A 281 -11.64 10.41 -14.40
CA TYR A 281 -12.70 9.76 -13.64
C TYR A 281 -13.35 10.77 -12.70
N PHE A 282 -14.61 11.07 -12.91
CA PHE A 282 -15.36 12.03 -12.12
C PHE A 282 -16.02 11.35 -10.92
N LEU A 283 -15.56 11.65 -9.70
CA LEU A 283 -16.09 11.06 -8.46
C LEU A 283 -17.51 11.53 -8.11
N GLU A 284 -17.99 12.60 -8.75
CA GLU A 284 -19.34 13.16 -8.55
C GLU A 284 -20.44 12.29 -9.17
N ASP A 285 -20.17 11.61 -10.29
CA ASP A 285 -21.17 10.83 -11.04
C ASP A 285 -20.70 9.44 -11.48
N ASP A 286 -19.47 9.04 -11.14
CA ASP A 286 -18.80 7.80 -11.55
C ASP A 286 -18.71 7.64 -13.09
N THR A 287 -18.40 8.74 -13.77
CA THR A 287 -18.25 8.79 -15.23
C THR A 287 -16.80 8.93 -15.65
N VAL A 288 -16.47 8.38 -16.82
CA VAL A 288 -15.14 8.45 -17.44
C VAL A 288 -15.18 9.36 -18.67
N GLU A 289 -14.16 10.17 -18.83
CA GLU A 289 -13.85 10.92 -20.05
C GLU A 289 -12.43 10.57 -20.49
N ILE A 290 -12.20 10.46 -21.80
CA ILE A 290 -10.88 10.18 -22.37
C ILE A 290 -10.55 11.27 -23.36
N LEU A 291 -9.41 11.91 -23.15
CA LEU A 291 -8.88 12.99 -23.97
C LEU A 291 -7.63 12.49 -24.71
N GLU A 292 -7.51 12.87 -25.98
CA GLU A 292 -6.30 12.60 -26.76
C GLU A 292 -5.23 13.65 -26.42
N GLU A 293 -3.99 13.21 -26.23
CA GLU A 293 -2.89 14.14 -25.98
C GLU A 293 -2.30 14.61 -27.32
N PRO A 294 -2.40 15.91 -27.65
CA PRO A 294 -1.91 16.42 -28.93
C PRO A 294 -0.39 16.34 -28.98
N GLN A 295 0.13 15.73 -30.04
CA GLN A 295 1.56 15.67 -30.33
C GLN A 295 1.92 16.69 -31.42
N SER A 296 2.99 17.46 -31.20
CA SER A 296 3.51 18.40 -32.20
C SER A 296 3.92 17.67 -33.47
N ASN A 297 3.59 18.25 -34.63
CA ASN A 297 3.84 17.65 -35.95
C ASN A 297 3.25 16.24 -36.13
N SER A 298 2.15 15.94 -35.43
CA SER A 298 1.37 14.73 -35.68
C SER A 298 0.59 14.84 -36.99
N GLY A 299 0.47 13.73 -37.73
CA GLY A 299 -0.33 13.65 -38.95
C GLY A 299 -1.84 13.51 -38.71
N ARG A 300 -2.30 13.59 -37.46
CA ARG A 300 -3.71 13.46 -37.05
C ARG A 300 -4.36 14.82 -36.84
N ASP A 301 -5.66 14.89 -37.14
CA ASP A 301 -6.45 16.08 -36.85
C ASP A 301 -6.62 16.25 -35.33
N ALA A 302 -6.65 17.50 -34.88
CA ALA A 302 -6.66 17.84 -33.46
C ALA A 302 -8.06 17.70 -32.86
N PHE A 303 -8.44 16.48 -32.49
CA PHE A 303 -9.65 16.23 -31.70
C PHE A 303 -9.31 16.12 -30.20
N PRO A 304 -9.73 17.09 -29.36
CA PRO A 304 -9.39 17.07 -27.94
C PRO A 304 -10.07 15.94 -27.16
N ILE A 305 -11.26 15.51 -27.60
CA ILE A 305 -12.07 14.50 -26.90
C ILE A 305 -12.09 13.22 -27.74
N PHE A 306 -11.57 12.14 -27.15
CA PHE A 306 -11.64 10.80 -27.73
C PHE A 306 -12.93 10.09 -27.30
N LEU A 307 -13.26 10.14 -26.00
CA LEU A 307 -14.51 9.60 -25.45
C LEU A 307 -15.19 10.67 -24.59
N ARG A 308 -16.45 10.98 -24.92
CA ARG A 308 -17.30 11.88 -24.13
C ARG A 308 -17.54 11.32 -22.74
N ARG A 309 -17.65 12.20 -21.74
CA ARG A 309 -17.99 11.87 -20.36
C ARG A 309 -19.23 10.97 -20.30
N THR A 310 -19.02 9.70 -19.98
CA THR A 310 -20.06 8.66 -19.91
C THR A 310 -19.68 7.61 -18.86
N PRO A 311 -20.65 6.94 -18.22
CA PRO A 311 -20.33 5.80 -17.36
C PRO A 311 -19.78 4.66 -18.23
N LEU A 312 -18.56 4.20 -17.95
CA LEU A 312 -17.86 3.22 -18.77
C LEU A 312 -18.22 1.79 -18.32
N PRO A 313 -18.92 0.98 -19.15
CA PRO A 313 -19.22 -0.41 -18.81
C PRO A 313 -17.96 -1.29 -18.93
N LYS A 314 -17.82 -2.27 -18.01
CA LYS A 314 -16.72 -3.25 -18.04
C LYS A 314 -16.87 -4.27 -19.19
N ASP A 315 -18.10 -4.71 -19.43
CA ASP A 315 -18.40 -5.70 -20.47
C ASP A 315 -18.95 -5.03 -21.74
N PRO A 316 -18.32 -5.25 -22.91
CA PRO A 316 -18.77 -4.67 -24.18
C PRO A 316 -19.99 -5.39 -24.79
N THR A 317 -20.43 -6.52 -24.23
CA THR A 317 -21.53 -7.35 -24.77
C THR A 317 -22.91 -6.94 -24.25
N ASN A 318 -22.97 -6.18 -23.15
CA ASN A 318 -24.23 -5.72 -22.56
C ASN A 318 -24.63 -4.30 -23.01
N THR A 319 -24.06 -3.82 -24.12
CA THR A 319 -24.54 -2.62 -24.84
C THR A 319 -25.77 -2.97 -25.67
N ARG A 320 -26.87 -3.33 -25.01
CA ARG A 320 -28.18 -3.07 -25.64
C ARG A 320 -28.32 -1.55 -25.77
N PRO A 321 -29.05 -1.03 -26.77
CA PRO A 321 -29.40 0.39 -26.87
C PRO A 321 -30.44 0.75 -25.79
N SER A 322 -30.10 0.54 -24.53
CA SER A 322 -30.88 0.98 -23.38
C SER A 322 -30.17 2.18 -22.75
N PRO A 323 -30.84 3.33 -22.58
CA PRO A 323 -30.24 4.57 -22.06
C PRO A 323 -29.86 4.50 -20.56
N LYS A 324 -30.03 3.36 -19.91
CA LYS A 324 -29.79 3.16 -18.48
C LYS A 324 -28.72 2.11 -18.30
N ILE A 325 -27.46 2.55 -18.34
CA ILE A 325 -26.33 1.71 -17.96
C ILE A 325 -26.37 1.56 -16.43
N ASN A 326 -26.42 0.33 -15.95
CA ASN A 326 -26.36 0.06 -14.51
C ASN A 326 -24.95 0.37 -13.99
N ARG A 327 -24.85 1.25 -12.98
CA ARG A 327 -23.56 1.67 -12.38
C ARG A 327 -22.75 0.50 -11.83
N ALA A 328 -23.41 -0.55 -11.34
CA ALA A 328 -22.74 -1.74 -10.82
C ALA A 328 -21.89 -2.49 -11.87
N ILE A 329 -22.19 -2.31 -13.16
CA ILE A 329 -21.48 -2.94 -14.29
C ILE A 329 -20.37 -1.99 -14.82
N CYS A 330 -20.33 -0.75 -14.32
CA CYS A 330 -19.35 0.25 -14.75
C CYS A 330 -18.06 0.16 -13.96
N TYR A 331 -16.99 0.75 -14.51
CA TYR A 331 -15.73 0.91 -13.80
C TYR A 331 -15.90 1.81 -12.56
N GLY A 332 -15.48 1.29 -11.42
CA GLY A 332 -15.32 2.05 -10.18
C GLY A 332 -13.88 2.53 -9.98
N PRO A 333 -13.63 3.39 -8.98
CA PRO A 333 -12.28 3.83 -8.68
C PRO A 333 -11.36 2.68 -8.24
N GLY A 334 -11.89 1.63 -7.59
CA GLY A 334 -11.09 0.47 -7.17
C GLY A 334 -10.57 -0.42 -8.31
N ASP A 335 -11.17 -0.30 -9.50
CA ASP A 335 -10.78 -1.06 -10.69
C ASP A 335 -9.65 -0.36 -11.47
N LEU A 336 -9.46 0.94 -11.27
CA LEU A 336 -8.46 1.75 -11.96
C LEU A 336 -7.14 1.66 -11.18
N ARG A 337 -6.23 0.78 -11.61
CA ARG A 337 -4.91 0.58 -10.98
C ARG A 337 -3.79 0.83 -11.97
N LEU A 338 -2.67 1.38 -11.51
CA LEU A 338 -1.48 1.51 -12.35
C LEU A 338 -0.94 0.12 -12.73
N GLY A 339 -0.49 0.00 -13.98
CA GLY A 339 0.00 -1.26 -14.55
C GLY A 339 -1.08 -2.22 -15.03
N THR A 340 -2.36 -1.83 -14.96
CA THR A 340 -3.48 -2.65 -15.44
C THR A 340 -4.03 -2.15 -16.77
N PHE A 341 -4.69 -3.05 -17.51
CA PHE A 341 -5.38 -2.73 -18.74
C PHE A 341 -6.87 -2.49 -18.49
N ILE A 342 -7.40 -1.41 -19.04
CA ILE A 342 -8.83 -1.06 -19.04
C ILE A 342 -9.39 -1.28 -20.43
N THR A 343 -10.50 -1.99 -20.52
CA THR A 343 -11.17 -2.22 -21.80
C THR A 343 -12.21 -1.13 -22.05
N VAL A 344 -11.91 -0.23 -22.97
CA VAL A 344 -12.81 0.86 -23.38
C VAL A 344 -13.45 0.49 -24.72
N TYR A 345 -14.72 0.06 -24.70
CA TYR A 345 -15.46 -0.35 -25.92
C TYR A 345 -14.68 -1.30 -26.84
N GLY A 346 -13.96 -2.28 -26.25
CA GLY A 346 -13.14 -3.26 -26.97
C GLY A 346 -11.69 -2.84 -27.25
N ARG A 347 -11.28 -1.64 -26.84
CA ARG A 347 -9.88 -1.16 -26.94
C ARG A 347 -9.17 -1.27 -25.59
N PRO A 348 -8.03 -1.97 -25.48
CA PRO A 348 -7.28 -2.07 -24.23
C PRO A 348 -6.39 -0.84 -24.02
N PHE A 349 -6.67 -0.06 -22.99
CA PHE A 349 -5.87 1.08 -22.54
C PHE A 349 -4.99 0.65 -21.37
N TYR A 350 -3.69 0.88 -21.47
CA TYR A 350 -2.74 0.60 -20.40
C TYR A 350 -2.53 1.83 -19.53
N LEU A 351 -2.86 1.75 -18.23
CA LEU A 351 -2.60 2.82 -17.27
C LEU A 351 -1.14 2.74 -16.78
N HIS A 352 -0.35 3.78 -17.02
CA HIS A 352 1.06 3.77 -16.60
C HIS A 352 1.40 4.84 -15.55
N ASP A 353 0.65 5.93 -15.50
CA ASP A 353 0.91 7.04 -14.58
C ASP A 353 -0.41 7.68 -14.12
N CYS A 354 -0.37 8.37 -12.98
CA CYS A 354 -1.49 9.09 -12.39
C CYS A 354 -1.04 10.38 -11.71
N ASP A 355 -1.97 11.33 -11.62
CA ASP A 355 -1.71 12.66 -11.10
C ASP A 355 -1.47 12.69 -9.59
N GLU A 356 -0.81 13.72 -9.07
CA GLU A 356 -0.49 13.80 -7.64
C GLU A 356 -1.72 13.77 -6.73
N TYR A 357 -2.79 14.47 -7.13
CA TYR A 357 -4.08 14.42 -6.43
C TYR A 357 -4.64 12.99 -6.35
N THR A 358 -4.53 12.23 -7.43
CA THR A 358 -5.04 10.86 -7.45
C THR A 358 -4.24 9.94 -6.54
N ARG A 359 -2.92 10.12 -6.50
CA ARG A 359 -2.04 9.36 -5.62
C ARG A 359 -2.43 9.55 -4.16
N GLN A 360 -2.71 10.79 -3.75
CA GLN A 360 -3.18 11.11 -2.41
C GLN A 360 -4.56 10.50 -2.13
N TRP A 361 -5.51 10.65 -3.05
CA TRP A 361 -6.85 10.08 -2.89
C TRP A 361 -6.83 8.55 -2.73
N TYR A 362 -6.00 7.83 -3.50
CA TYR A 362 -5.87 6.38 -3.36
C TYR A 362 -5.18 5.95 -2.06
N GLN A 363 -4.29 6.77 -1.51
CA GLN A 363 -3.69 6.52 -0.19
C GLN A 363 -4.72 6.71 0.92
N ASP A 364 -5.51 7.78 0.87
CA ASP A 364 -6.46 8.15 1.93
C ASP A 364 -7.72 7.27 1.92
N ASN A 365 -8.30 7.00 0.74
CA ASN A 365 -9.61 6.37 0.61
C ASN A 365 -9.54 4.86 0.36
N ALA A 366 -8.49 4.39 -0.30
CA ALA A 366 -8.39 3.00 -0.76
C ALA A 366 -7.17 2.24 -0.20
N GLY A 367 -6.30 2.91 0.57
CA GLY A 367 -5.19 2.29 1.28
C GLY A 367 -4.08 1.73 0.38
N PHE A 368 -3.92 2.24 -0.85
CA PHE A 368 -2.84 1.80 -1.73
C PHE A 368 -1.47 2.29 -1.24
N SER A 369 -0.45 1.44 -1.39
CA SER A 369 0.92 1.83 -1.04
C SER A 369 1.53 2.76 -2.10
N ARG A 370 2.52 3.58 -1.69
CA ARG A 370 3.24 4.48 -2.59
C ARG A 370 3.92 3.75 -3.76
N GLU A 371 4.34 2.51 -3.55
CA GLU A 371 4.99 1.66 -4.56
C GLU A 371 4.01 1.20 -5.64
N GLN A 372 2.78 0.83 -5.25
CA GLN A 372 1.72 0.45 -6.20
C GLN A 372 1.27 1.62 -7.07
N LEU A 373 1.51 2.85 -6.59
CA LEU A 373 1.23 4.08 -7.31
C LEU A 373 2.43 4.59 -8.09
N ALA A 374 3.61 3.95 -8.07
CA ALA A 374 4.78 4.45 -8.79
C ALA A 374 4.53 4.52 -10.31
N PRO A 375 4.98 5.60 -11.00
CA PRO A 375 4.83 5.69 -12.45
C PRO A 375 5.64 4.58 -13.12
N ILE A 376 5.03 3.93 -14.11
CA ILE A 376 5.67 2.88 -14.89
C ILE A 376 6.23 3.51 -16.16
N ASP A 377 7.53 3.31 -16.40
CA ASP A 377 8.16 3.76 -17.63
C ASP A 377 7.73 2.86 -18.79
N VAL A 378 7.06 3.46 -19.77
CA VAL A 378 6.63 2.81 -21.01
C VAL A 378 7.49 3.29 -22.19
N SER A 379 8.58 4.03 -21.95
CA SER A 379 9.46 4.50 -23.00
C SER A 379 10.18 3.34 -23.70
N GLU A 380 10.25 3.41 -25.04
CA GLU A 380 10.99 2.42 -25.83
C GLU A 380 12.38 2.97 -26.16
N PRO A 381 13.44 2.13 -26.08
CA PRO A 381 14.78 2.57 -26.41
C PRO A 381 14.82 2.98 -27.88
N LYS A 382 15.20 4.23 -28.14
CA LYS A 382 15.36 4.73 -29.51
C LYS A 382 16.49 3.95 -30.17
N LYS A 383 16.20 3.38 -31.36
CA LYS A 383 17.23 2.74 -32.18
C LYS A 383 18.31 3.77 -32.52
N GLN A 384 19.52 3.57 -32.01
CA GLN A 384 20.66 4.38 -32.41
C GLN A 384 20.98 4.05 -33.86
N LEU A 385 21.05 5.08 -34.70
CA LEU A 385 21.48 4.92 -36.08
C LEU A 385 22.98 4.59 -36.08
N PRO A 386 23.44 3.68 -36.95
CA PRO A 386 24.86 3.38 -37.05
C PRO A 386 25.59 4.64 -37.53
N VAL A 387 26.51 5.14 -36.71
CA VAL A 387 27.43 6.20 -37.11
C VAL A 387 28.57 5.53 -37.85
N ALA A 388 28.78 5.90 -39.12
CA ALA A 388 29.89 5.37 -39.90
C ALA A 388 31.22 5.76 -39.24
N SER A 389 32.10 4.77 -39.04
CA SER A 389 33.45 5.02 -38.57
C SER A 389 34.26 5.77 -39.63
N MET A 390 35.24 6.56 -39.19
CA MET A 390 36.21 7.18 -40.09
C MET A 390 36.94 6.10 -40.90
N PRO A 391 37.12 6.29 -42.22
CA PRO A 391 37.90 5.36 -43.01
C PRO A 391 39.37 5.35 -42.57
N PRO A 392 40.10 4.24 -42.81
CA PRO A 392 41.53 4.19 -42.51
C PRO A 392 42.30 5.23 -43.34
N TRP A 393 43.39 5.74 -42.78
CA TRP A 393 44.24 6.72 -43.45
C TRP A 393 44.86 6.15 -44.73
N ASN A 394 44.84 6.93 -45.80
CA ASN A 394 45.25 6.51 -47.15
C ASN A 394 46.76 6.63 -47.44
N GLY A 395 47.57 7.07 -46.47
CA GLY A 395 49.02 7.23 -46.60
C GLY A 395 49.49 8.57 -47.16
N PHE A 396 48.58 9.47 -47.55
CA PHE A 396 48.91 10.81 -48.03
C PHE A 396 48.64 11.88 -46.98
N GLY A 397 49.45 12.94 -46.98
CA GLY A 397 49.33 14.05 -46.03
C GLY A 397 49.68 13.66 -44.59
N SER A 398 49.26 14.47 -43.63
CA SER A 398 49.26 14.05 -42.22
C SER A 398 47.94 13.34 -41.88
N LEU A 399 47.94 12.52 -40.83
CA LEU A 399 46.74 11.84 -40.37
C LEU A 399 45.63 12.83 -39.98
N GLU A 400 46.02 13.93 -39.33
CA GLU A 400 45.11 15.01 -38.91
C GLU A 400 44.51 15.76 -40.10
N ASP A 401 45.31 16.03 -41.14
CA ASP A 401 44.86 16.76 -42.33
C ASP A 401 43.94 15.89 -43.21
N SER A 402 44.33 14.63 -43.43
CA SER A 402 43.51 13.67 -44.19
C SER A 402 42.20 13.32 -43.48
N ALA A 403 42.17 13.36 -42.15
CA ALA A 403 40.94 13.22 -41.38
C ALA A 403 39.92 14.34 -41.68
N GLN A 404 40.38 15.57 -41.91
CA GLN A 404 39.50 16.72 -42.18
C GLN A 404 38.75 16.56 -43.51
N SER A 405 39.36 15.90 -44.50
CA SER A 405 38.69 15.56 -45.77
C SER A 405 37.53 14.58 -45.59
N CYS A 406 37.55 13.76 -44.55
CA CYS A 406 36.47 12.82 -44.23
C CYS A 406 35.40 13.46 -43.33
N LEU A 407 35.80 14.40 -42.48
CA LEU A 407 34.92 15.11 -41.53
C LEU A 407 34.11 16.23 -42.20
N HIS A 408 34.68 16.91 -43.19
CA HIS A 408 34.10 18.10 -43.80
C HIS A 408 34.16 18.01 -45.33
N LEU A 409 33.09 18.47 -46.00
CA LEU A 409 33.05 18.57 -47.46
C LEU A 409 34.12 19.55 -47.99
N ILE A 410 34.30 20.67 -47.29
CA ILE A 410 35.40 21.62 -47.54
C ILE A 410 36.40 21.39 -46.40
N PRO A 411 37.56 20.78 -46.68
CA PRO A 411 38.53 20.46 -45.64
C PRO A 411 39.02 21.75 -44.98
N LYS A 412 39.00 21.74 -43.65
CA LYS A 412 39.54 22.83 -42.84
C LYS A 412 40.94 22.43 -42.40
N GLN A 413 41.85 23.40 -42.36
CA GLN A 413 43.18 23.17 -41.82
C GLN A 413 43.06 22.70 -40.36
N PRO A 414 43.76 21.62 -39.96
CA PRO A 414 43.75 21.17 -38.58
C PRO A 414 44.29 22.28 -37.67
N VAL A 415 43.59 22.53 -36.58
CA VAL A 415 43.96 23.56 -35.60
C VAL A 415 45.03 22.97 -34.69
N LYS A 416 46.19 23.63 -34.63
CA LYS A 416 47.26 23.26 -33.71
C LYS A 416 46.95 23.74 -32.30
N ASP A 417 47.48 23.05 -31.30
CA ASP A 417 47.34 23.43 -29.90
C ASP A 417 48.19 24.67 -29.57
N PHE A 418 47.69 25.85 -29.94
CA PHE A 418 48.39 27.14 -29.74
C PHE A 418 48.75 27.41 -28.28
N TYR A 419 47.95 26.94 -27.33
CA TYR A 419 48.23 27.08 -25.91
C TYR A 419 49.49 26.31 -25.50
N LYS A 420 49.60 25.05 -25.95
CA LYS A 420 50.79 24.21 -25.71
C LYS A 420 52.01 24.80 -26.40
N LEU A 421 51.85 25.27 -27.63
CA LEU A 421 52.91 25.92 -28.40
C LEU A 421 53.43 27.18 -27.69
N MET A 422 52.56 28.05 -27.16
CA MET A 422 52.97 29.29 -26.50
C MET A 422 53.61 29.06 -25.12
N GLN A 423 53.10 28.13 -24.33
CA GLN A 423 53.61 27.90 -22.98
C GLN A 423 54.87 27.05 -22.94
N LYS A 424 54.96 26.05 -23.82
CA LYS A 424 56.03 25.06 -23.82
C LYS A 424 57.08 25.28 -24.91
N ASP A 425 57.05 26.42 -25.62
CA ASP A 425 57.99 26.77 -26.71
C ASP A 425 59.47 26.56 -26.33
N LYS A 426 59.86 27.04 -25.15
CA LYS A 426 61.24 27.01 -24.67
C LYS A 426 61.60 25.73 -23.92
N ILE A 427 60.63 24.85 -23.69
CA ILE A 427 60.82 23.64 -22.89
C ILE A 427 61.27 22.52 -23.83
N VAL A 428 62.55 22.16 -23.73
CA VAL A 428 63.16 21.11 -24.55
C VAL A 428 63.73 20.05 -23.62
N LEU A 429 63.24 18.82 -23.75
CA LEU A 429 63.76 17.70 -22.99
C LEU A 429 64.95 17.08 -23.70
N ARG A 430 66.14 17.15 -23.10
CA ARG A 430 67.37 16.56 -23.63
C ARG A 430 67.76 15.29 -22.90
N PHE A 431 68.20 14.31 -23.68
CA PHE A 431 68.73 13.04 -23.19
C PHE A 431 70.00 12.66 -23.94
N ALA A 432 70.99 12.14 -23.22
CA ALA A 432 72.12 11.44 -23.80
C ALA A 432 71.68 10.02 -24.19
N THR A 433 71.98 9.61 -25.41
CA THR A 433 71.48 8.37 -25.99
C THR A 433 72.57 7.62 -26.74
N CYS A 434 72.43 6.29 -26.82
CA CYS A 434 73.31 5.43 -27.62
C CYS A 434 72.48 4.40 -28.40
N PHE A 435 73.11 3.74 -29.37
CA PHE A 435 72.44 2.66 -30.08
C PHE A 435 72.38 1.39 -29.25
N VAL A 436 71.27 0.65 -29.37
CA VAL A 436 71.08 -0.68 -28.79
C VAL A 436 70.95 -1.72 -29.91
N GLU A 437 71.63 -2.85 -29.75
CA GLU A 437 71.48 -3.98 -30.66
C GLU A 437 70.10 -4.61 -30.48
N THR A 438 69.38 -4.77 -31.59
CA THR A 438 68.13 -5.53 -31.63
C THR A 438 68.34 -6.85 -32.36
N PRO A 439 67.47 -7.86 -32.17
CA PRO A 439 67.51 -9.09 -32.95
C PRO A 439 67.48 -8.85 -34.47
N THR A 440 66.90 -7.73 -34.91
CA THR A 440 66.77 -7.31 -36.30
C THR A 440 67.99 -6.54 -36.83
N HIS A 441 68.67 -5.75 -36.00
CA HIS A 441 69.77 -4.88 -36.40
C HIS A 441 70.99 -5.03 -35.47
N LYS A 442 72.07 -5.58 -36.00
CA LYS A 442 73.38 -5.65 -35.33
C LYS A 442 74.18 -4.38 -35.61
N LEU A 443 74.78 -3.80 -34.57
CA LEU A 443 75.56 -2.58 -34.69
C LEU A 443 76.99 -2.88 -35.15
N SER A 444 77.56 -1.95 -35.93
CA SER A 444 78.98 -1.97 -36.24
C SER A 444 79.79 -1.59 -34.99
N ALA A 445 81.07 -2.00 -34.92
CA ALA A 445 81.93 -1.61 -33.80
C ALA A 445 81.98 -0.08 -33.62
N SER A 446 82.03 0.66 -34.74
CA SER A 446 82.01 2.13 -34.74
C SER A 446 80.68 2.72 -34.27
N ASP A 447 79.54 2.05 -34.49
CA ASP A 447 78.24 2.55 -34.04
C ASP A 447 77.99 2.37 -32.55
N ARG A 448 78.62 1.38 -31.90
CA ARG A 448 78.48 1.12 -30.46
C ARG A 448 79.02 2.26 -29.59
N ASP A 449 80.08 2.91 -30.06
CA ASP A 449 80.74 3.99 -29.33
C ASP A 449 80.10 5.37 -29.58
N ARG A 450 79.17 5.47 -30.54
CA ARG A 450 78.50 6.73 -30.85
C ARG A 450 77.55 7.13 -29.73
N ARG A 451 77.53 8.42 -29.45
CA ARG A 451 76.66 9.06 -28.46
C ARG A 451 75.89 10.17 -29.15
N PHE A 452 74.60 10.23 -28.89
CA PHE A 452 73.70 11.21 -29.47
C PHE A 452 72.95 11.96 -28.38
N VAL A 453 72.65 13.22 -28.63
CA VAL A 453 71.75 14.03 -27.81
C VAL A 453 70.39 14.03 -28.49
N LEU A 454 69.41 13.40 -27.86
CA LEU A 454 68.02 13.51 -28.25
C LEU A 454 67.43 14.75 -27.62
N SER A 455 66.79 15.61 -28.42
CA SER A 455 66.04 16.78 -27.95
C SER A 455 64.57 16.63 -28.35
N TYR A 456 63.69 16.57 -27.35
CA TYR A 456 62.24 16.54 -27.49
C TYR A 456 61.67 17.93 -27.22
N PHE A 457 60.96 18.50 -28.20
CA PHE A 457 60.36 19.83 -28.09
C PHE A 457 58.93 19.69 -27.59
N MET A 458 58.66 20.17 -26.38
CA MET A 458 57.33 20.05 -25.76
C MET A 458 56.24 20.92 -26.41
N ALA A 459 56.62 21.87 -27.27
CA ALA A 459 55.69 22.73 -27.98
C ALA A 459 54.86 21.98 -29.04
N ASP A 460 55.51 21.06 -29.76
CA ASP A 460 54.96 20.36 -30.94
C ASP A 460 55.11 18.83 -30.89
N ASP A 461 55.61 18.27 -29.78
CA ASP A 461 55.89 16.84 -29.62
C ASP A 461 56.80 16.27 -30.72
N THR A 462 57.81 17.05 -31.09
CA THR A 462 58.78 16.70 -32.14
C THR A 462 60.11 16.28 -31.54
N ILE A 463 60.80 15.35 -32.19
CA ILE A 463 62.10 14.84 -31.76
C ILE A 463 63.16 15.25 -32.77
N SER A 464 64.32 15.68 -32.28
CA SER A 464 65.54 15.81 -33.06
C SER A 464 66.67 15.03 -32.39
N ILE A 465 67.56 14.45 -33.19
CA ILE A 465 68.71 13.69 -32.68
C ILE A 465 69.97 14.32 -33.27
N PHE A 466 70.88 14.73 -32.40
CA PHE A 466 72.13 15.38 -32.77
C PHE A 466 73.31 14.58 -32.24
N GLU A 467 74.32 14.35 -33.09
CA GLU A 467 75.57 13.71 -32.72
C GLU A 467 76.65 14.78 -32.49
N PRO A 468 77.12 14.96 -31.24
CA PRO A 468 78.24 15.86 -30.96
C PRO A 468 79.51 15.43 -31.72
N PRO A 469 80.27 16.36 -32.32
CA PRO A 469 81.50 16.01 -33.04
C PRO A 469 82.61 15.60 -32.06
N VAL A 470 83.10 14.36 -32.19
CA VAL A 470 84.21 13.83 -31.38
C VAL A 470 85.47 13.76 -32.24
N LYS A 471 86.60 14.26 -31.71
CA LYS A 471 87.89 14.21 -32.42
C LYS A 471 88.38 12.76 -32.54
N ASN A 472 89.09 12.45 -33.63
CA ASN A 472 89.78 11.17 -33.85
C ASN A 472 88.87 9.93 -34.02
N THR A 473 87.56 10.10 -34.23
CA THR A 473 86.63 8.98 -34.51
C THR A 473 86.49 8.64 -35.99
N GLY A 474 86.90 9.56 -36.89
CA GLY A 474 86.72 9.41 -38.33
C GLY A 474 85.27 9.58 -38.82
N ILE A 475 84.32 9.87 -37.92
CA ILE A 475 82.91 10.09 -38.22
C ILE A 475 82.60 11.58 -38.08
N VAL A 476 81.98 12.15 -39.12
CA VAL A 476 81.50 13.54 -39.07
C VAL A 476 80.25 13.60 -38.20
N GLY A 477 80.35 14.25 -37.03
CA GLY A 477 79.20 14.54 -36.19
C GLY A 477 78.25 15.55 -36.83
N GLY A 478 77.01 15.61 -36.35
CA GLY A 478 76.00 16.51 -36.88
C GLY A 478 74.57 16.06 -36.58
N ARG A 479 73.61 16.60 -37.33
CA ARG A 479 72.19 16.23 -37.20
C ARG A 479 71.97 14.81 -37.71
N TYR A 480 71.68 13.88 -36.81
CA TYR A 480 71.34 12.50 -37.15
C TYR A 480 69.87 12.38 -37.57
N LEU A 481 68.98 13.08 -36.86
CA LEU A 481 67.56 13.21 -37.19
C LEU A 481 67.17 14.68 -37.11
N GLU A 482 66.68 15.24 -38.22
CA GLU A 482 66.07 16.56 -38.23
C GLU A 482 64.78 16.59 -37.39
N ARG A 483 64.43 17.73 -36.81
CA ARG A 483 63.24 17.91 -35.97
C ARG A 483 61.98 17.53 -36.75
N ARG A 484 61.34 16.44 -36.34
CA ARG A 484 60.07 15.96 -36.91
C ARG A 484 59.29 15.11 -35.89
N PRO A 485 57.98 14.90 -36.08
CA PRO A 485 57.25 13.90 -35.32
C PRO A 485 57.79 12.51 -35.64
N VAL A 486 57.95 11.68 -34.61
CA VAL A 486 58.39 10.28 -34.75
C VAL A 486 57.26 9.38 -34.30
N HIS A 487 56.85 8.46 -35.17
CA HIS A 487 55.80 7.49 -34.90
C HIS A 487 56.35 6.24 -34.23
N LYS A 488 55.53 5.61 -33.39
CA LYS A 488 55.80 4.29 -32.82
C LYS A 488 55.77 3.23 -33.95
N PRO A 489 56.52 2.13 -33.84
CA PRO A 489 56.65 1.15 -34.93
C PRO A 489 55.36 0.37 -35.25
N GLU A 490 54.47 0.16 -34.26
CA GLU A 490 53.22 -0.62 -34.43
C GLU A 490 51.95 0.25 -34.52
N GLN A 491 52.03 1.51 -34.07
CA GLN A 491 50.90 2.42 -34.00
C GLN A 491 51.26 3.71 -34.73
N MET A 492 50.33 4.27 -35.51
CA MET A 492 50.49 5.61 -36.12
C MET A 492 50.44 6.77 -35.10
N GLN A 493 50.69 6.47 -33.82
CA GLN A 493 50.79 7.45 -32.76
C GLN A 493 52.24 7.96 -32.66
N THR A 494 52.40 9.26 -32.42
CA THR A 494 53.70 9.86 -32.13
C THR A 494 54.18 9.51 -30.73
N TYR A 495 55.50 9.54 -30.52
CA TYR A 495 56.07 9.48 -29.17
C TYR A 495 55.63 10.72 -28.37
N THR A 496 55.23 10.49 -27.13
CA THR A 496 54.79 11.52 -26.18
C THR A 496 55.84 11.75 -25.09
N GLU A 497 55.66 12.78 -24.28
CA GLU A 497 56.54 13.06 -23.14
C GLU A 497 56.62 11.89 -22.14
N GLN A 498 55.56 11.10 -22.01
CA GLN A 498 55.51 9.96 -21.07
C GLN A 498 56.37 8.77 -21.51
N ASP A 499 56.65 8.67 -22.80
CA ASP A 499 57.47 7.60 -23.37
C ASP A 499 58.97 7.88 -23.21
N LEU A 500 59.34 9.09 -22.76
CA LEU A 500 60.71 9.59 -22.70
C LEU A 500 61.16 9.74 -21.24
N PHE A 501 61.87 8.74 -20.74
CA PHE A 501 62.50 8.74 -19.42
C PHE A 501 63.90 8.11 -19.52
N ALA A 502 64.81 8.42 -18.60
CA ALA A 502 66.12 7.76 -18.59
C ALA A 502 65.93 6.24 -18.51
N GLY A 503 66.78 5.43 -19.14
CA GLY A 503 66.65 3.99 -19.35
C GLY A 503 65.56 3.52 -20.32
N ALA A 504 64.78 4.42 -20.93
CA ALA A 504 63.78 4.04 -21.92
C ALA A 504 64.42 3.72 -23.27
N LYS A 505 63.83 2.76 -23.99
CA LYS A 505 64.25 2.38 -25.34
C LYS A 505 63.25 2.91 -26.36
N ILE A 506 63.71 3.78 -27.25
CA ILE A 506 62.88 4.37 -28.31
C ILE A 506 63.29 3.80 -29.66
N VAL A 507 62.31 3.55 -30.53
CA VAL A 507 62.54 3.05 -31.89
C VAL A 507 62.29 4.18 -32.87
N VAL A 508 63.35 4.61 -33.56
CA VAL A 508 63.32 5.73 -34.49
C VAL A 508 63.83 5.23 -35.84
N HIS A 509 62.95 5.17 -36.85
CA HIS A 509 63.29 4.71 -38.21
C HIS A 509 64.08 3.40 -38.25
N ALA A 510 63.53 2.38 -37.58
CA ALA A 510 64.10 1.02 -37.44
C ALA A 510 65.39 0.91 -36.61
N ARG A 511 65.86 1.99 -35.97
CA ARG A 511 66.97 1.95 -35.01
C ARG A 511 66.49 2.16 -33.59
N THR A 512 67.06 1.43 -32.64
CA THR A 512 66.71 1.54 -31.22
C THR A 512 67.76 2.37 -30.50
N PHE A 513 67.30 3.39 -29.80
CA PHE A 513 68.13 4.25 -28.95
C PHE A 513 67.79 3.97 -27.49
N ASP A 514 68.82 3.77 -26.67
CA ASP A 514 68.68 3.80 -25.21
C ASP A 514 68.82 5.25 -24.75
N LEU A 515 67.88 5.75 -23.96
CA LEU A 515 68.04 7.00 -23.24
C LEU A 515 68.91 6.71 -22.02
N LEU A 516 70.18 7.09 -22.00
CA LEU A 516 71.08 6.77 -20.90
C LEU A 516 70.88 7.72 -19.73
N GLU A 517 70.99 9.01 -20.00
CA GLU A 517 71.01 10.08 -19.01
C GLU A 517 70.14 11.24 -19.49
N ALA A 518 69.51 11.92 -18.55
CA ALA A 518 68.68 13.09 -18.79
C ALA A 518 69.46 14.36 -18.38
N ASP A 519 69.31 15.45 -19.13
CA ASP A 519 69.88 16.76 -18.75
C ASP A 519 69.37 17.23 -17.37
N GLU A 520 70.13 18.03 -16.64
CA GLU A 520 69.76 18.45 -15.29
C GLU A 520 68.42 19.21 -15.30
N PHE A 521 68.21 20.03 -16.34
CA PHE A 521 66.93 20.71 -16.58
C PHE A 521 65.77 19.73 -16.75
N THR A 522 65.97 18.60 -17.44
CA THR A 522 64.88 17.66 -17.69
C THR A 522 64.52 16.86 -16.46
N MET A 523 65.51 16.47 -15.65
CA MET A 523 65.25 15.81 -14.38
C MET A 523 64.44 16.71 -13.46
N GLN A 524 64.88 17.96 -13.25
CA GLN A 524 64.12 18.94 -12.45
C GLN A 524 62.72 19.19 -13.02
N PHE A 525 62.59 19.26 -14.35
CA PHE A 525 61.29 19.45 -14.99
C PHE A 525 60.35 18.26 -14.76
N MET A 526 60.86 17.02 -14.82
CA MET A 526 60.06 15.82 -14.59
C MET A 526 59.64 15.68 -13.13
N GLU A 527 60.54 15.95 -12.18
CA GLU A 527 60.26 15.94 -10.74
C GLU A 527 59.18 16.96 -10.36
N ASN A 528 59.31 18.19 -10.88
CA ASN A 528 58.29 19.24 -10.69
C ASN A 528 56.93 18.84 -11.29
N ASN A 529 56.94 18.05 -12.37
CA ASN A 529 55.76 17.56 -13.07
C ASN A 529 55.49 16.07 -12.81
N ARG A 530 55.67 15.62 -11.56
CA ARG A 530 55.45 14.22 -11.12
C ARG A 530 54.10 13.58 -11.52
N HIS A 531 53.07 14.38 -11.73
CA HIS A 531 51.75 13.91 -12.17
C HIS A 531 51.71 13.50 -13.66
N ILE A 532 52.61 14.05 -14.49
CA ILE A 532 52.76 13.72 -15.90
C ILE A 532 53.79 12.60 -16.07
N PHE A 533 54.86 12.64 -15.26
CA PHE A 533 55.98 11.70 -15.32
C PHE A 533 55.97 10.79 -14.08
N PRO A 534 55.23 9.66 -14.12
CA PRO A 534 55.17 8.74 -12.98
C PRO A 534 56.54 8.13 -12.63
N GLN A 535 57.48 8.09 -13.58
CA GLN A 535 58.83 7.57 -13.36
C GLN A 535 59.70 8.48 -12.47
N ALA A 536 59.39 9.78 -12.41
CA ALA A 536 60.08 10.75 -11.58
C ALA A 536 59.40 10.97 -10.21
N ASP A 537 58.25 10.31 -9.95
CA ASP A 537 57.57 10.42 -8.67
C ASP A 537 58.26 9.58 -7.61
N TRP A 538 58.82 10.25 -6.61
CA TRP A 538 59.67 9.58 -5.65
C TRP A 538 58.87 8.63 -4.72
N GLU A 539 57.62 8.99 -4.46
CA GLU A 539 56.74 8.26 -3.55
C GLU A 539 56.32 6.90 -4.14
N ALA A 540 56.06 6.85 -5.45
CA ALA A 540 55.76 5.61 -6.17
C ALA A 540 56.94 4.63 -6.10
N GLY A 541 58.17 5.11 -6.35
CA GLY A 541 59.38 4.30 -6.22
C GLY A 541 59.60 3.80 -4.79
N PHE A 542 59.44 4.68 -3.79
CA PHE A 542 59.57 4.33 -2.38
C PHE A 542 58.56 3.27 -1.92
N ASN A 543 57.29 3.38 -2.34
CA ASN A 543 56.27 2.39 -2.03
C ASN A 543 56.55 1.03 -2.66
N ALA A 544 57.09 1.01 -3.89
CA ALA A 544 57.54 -0.22 -4.54
C ALA A 544 58.75 -0.85 -3.80
N LEU A 545 59.69 -0.02 -3.35
CA LEU A 545 60.88 -0.43 -2.60
C LEU A 545 60.53 -0.99 -1.21
N LYS A 546 59.50 -0.43 -0.54
CA LYS A 546 59.07 -0.84 0.81
C LYS A 546 58.70 -2.33 0.90
N GLY A 547 58.14 -2.91 -0.17
CA GLY A 547 57.79 -4.34 -0.23
C GLY A 547 59.01 -5.28 -0.30
N ARG A 548 60.17 -4.78 -0.73
CA ARG A 548 61.42 -5.56 -0.90
C ARG A 548 62.57 -5.07 -0.01
N ALA A 549 62.25 -4.30 1.02
CA ALA A 549 63.21 -3.75 1.98
C ALA A 549 64.19 -4.78 2.60
N PRO A 550 63.78 -6.02 3.00
CA PRO A 550 64.72 -6.96 3.61
C PRO A 550 65.78 -7.49 2.63
N GLU A 551 65.41 -7.73 1.37
CA GLU A 551 66.30 -8.25 0.31
C GLU A 551 67.30 -7.19 -0.17
N MET A 552 66.88 -5.93 -0.23
CA MET A 552 67.78 -4.82 -0.52
C MET A 552 68.77 -4.57 0.60
N ARG A 553 68.34 -4.70 1.86
CA ARG A 553 69.23 -4.52 3.00
C ARG A 553 70.37 -5.54 2.97
N THR A 554 70.10 -6.80 2.67
CA THR A 554 71.14 -7.82 2.54
C THR A 554 72.09 -7.54 1.37
N ALA A 555 71.56 -7.15 0.22
CA ALA A 555 72.38 -6.86 -0.96
C ALA A 555 73.27 -5.61 -0.80
N LEU A 556 72.81 -4.58 -0.09
CA LEU A 556 73.60 -3.38 0.21
C LEU A 556 74.69 -3.66 1.26
N ILE A 557 74.41 -4.53 2.24
CA ILE A 557 75.42 -4.97 3.22
C ILE A 557 76.50 -5.81 2.55
N GLU A 558 76.14 -6.69 1.60
CA GLU A 558 77.10 -7.46 0.80
C GLU A 558 77.95 -6.57 -0.11
N ALA A 559 77.43 -5.41 -0.54
CA ALA A 559 78.16 -4.48 -1.38
C ALA A 559 79.20 -3.64 -0.62
N ASP A 560 78.95 -3.35 0.66
CA ASP A 560 79.90 -2.66 1.54
C ASP A 560 80.89 -3.66 2.16
N ALA A 561 81.70 -4.30 1.32
CA ALA A 561 82.71 -5.27 1.74
C ALA A 561 83.77 -4.68 2.67
N SER A 562 83.93 -3.34 2.67
CA SER A 562 84.84 -2.59 3.53
C SER A 562 84.22 -2.16 4.87
N GLY A 563 82.92 -2.36 5.08
CA GLY A 563 82.21 -1.97 6.30
C GLY A 563 82.28 -0.46 6.60
N THR A 564 82.48 0.33 5.55
CA THR A 564 82.74 1.77 5.63
C THR A 564 81.48 2.61 5.78
N GLY A 565 80.30 2.03 5.54
CA GLY A 565 79.01 2.71 5.59
C GLY A 565 78.73 3.62 4.40
N TYR A 566 79.61 3.68 3.41
CA TYR A 566 79.47 4.47 2.18
C TYR A 566 79.57 3.58 0.95
N LEU A 567 78.59 3.70 0.06
CA LEU A 567 78.56 3.05 -1.24
C LEU A 567 78.52 4.14 -2.32
N SER A 568 79.23 3.93 -3.44
CA SER A 568 79.10 4.82 -4.60
C SER A 568 77.72 4.66 -5.23
N GLU A 569 77.23 5.72 -5.87
CA GLU A 569 75.95 5.75 -6.58
C GLU A 569 75.84 4.59 -7.59
N ASP A 570 76.89 4.36 -8.37
CA ASP A 570 76.98 3.22 -9.30
C ASP A 570 76.84 1.86 -8.60
N ALA A 571 77.43 1.70 -7.41
CA ALA A 571 77.34 0.44 -6.65
C ALA A 571 75.92 0.19 -6.13
N ILE A 572 75.21 1.26 -5.74
CA ILE A 572 73.81 1.21 -5.33
C ILE A 572 72.91 0.88 -6.53
N LEU A 573 73.11 1.54 -7.67
CA LEU A 573 72.34 1.34 -8.90
C LEU A 573 72.49 -0.07 -9.47
N VAL A 574 73.72 -0.60 -9.51
CA VAL A 574 73.97 -1.95 -10.04
C VAL A 574 73.27 -3.02 -9.18
N ARG A 575 73.31 -2.89 -7.85
CA ARG A 575 72.72 -3.91 -6.95
C ARG A 575 71.20 -3.82 -6.85
N THR A 576 70.65 -2.61 -6.86
CA THR A 576 69.20 -2.40 -6.94
C THR A 576 68.64 -2.91 -8.28
N ARG A 577 69.35 -2.74 -9.41
CA ARG A 577 69.00 -3.34 -10.71
C ARG A 577 69.08 -4.88 -10.71
N CYS A 578 70.09 -5.47 -10.08
CA CYS A 578 70.18 -6.94 -9.95
C CYS A 578 69.00 -7.55 -9.20
N LEU A 579 68.43 -6.85 -8.20
CA LEU A 579 67.25 -7.31 -7.45
C LEU A 579 65.94 -7.16 -8.22
N TRP A 580 65.87 -6.23 -9.17
CA TRP A 580 64.64 -5.97 -9.94
C TRP A 580 64.50 -6.78 -11.23
N GLY A 581 65.59 -7.39 -11.72
CA GLY A 581 65.60 -8.12 -12.99
C GLY A 581 65.51 -7.18 -14.20
N ALA A 582 65.92 -7.65 -15.37
CA ALA A 582 66.07 -6.85 -16.61
C ALA A 582 64.76 -6.25 -17.19
N SER A 583 63.63 -6.32 -16.47
CA SER A 583 62.31 -5.83 -16.89
C SER A 583 61.72 -4.71 -16.01
N GLY A 584 62.44 -4.23 -14.99
CA GLY A 584 61.98 -3.17 -14.11
C GLY A 584 62.14 -1.76 -14.71
N THR A 585 61.11 -1.25 -15.40
CA THR A 585 61.04 0.09 -16.00
C THR A 585 60.95 1.27 -15.01
N ILE A 586 61.04 1.03 -13.70
CA ILE A 586 60.66 2.02 -12.67
C ILE A 586 61.87 2.76 -12.08
N LEU A 587 63.09 2.22 -12.17
CA LEU A 587 64.26 2.79 -11.51
C LEU A 587 65.21 3.71 -12.30
N PRO A 588 65.16 3.84 -13.64
CA PRO A 588 66.28 4.47 -14.33
C PRO A 588 66.38 6.00 -14.16
N CYS A 589 65.47 6.63 -13.40
CA CYS A 589 65.46 8.08 -13.13
C CYS A 589 65.80 8.45 -11.68
N TRP A 590 66.35 7.53 -10.88
CA TRP A 590 66.68 7.74 -9.47
C TRP A 590 68.16 7.57 -9.18
#